data_AF-A0A0J7K7B0-F1
#
_entry.id   AF-A0A0J7K7B0-F1
#
_cell.length_a   1.000
_cell.length_b   1.000
_cell.length_c   1.000
_cell.angle_alpha   90.00
_cell.angle_beta   90.00
_cell.angle_gamma   90.00
#
_symmetry.space_group_name_H-M   'P 1'
#
loop_
_entity.id
_entity.type
_entity.pdbx_description
1 polymer ?
#
loop_
_entity_poly.entity_id
_entity_poly.type
_entity_poly.pdbx_seq_one_letter_code
_entity_poly.pdbx_strand_id
1 'polypeptide(L)' 'MFFNLDLLLAISECSFPARWEGKWFQSGVRQSIEILKNELSTKGRCLHNEGDKFLLVDQKSCYRCVVIHEKHPNVLQYKE' A
#
# COMPACT_ATOMS: atom_id res chain seq x y z
N MET A 1 -24.77 26.66 -3.97
CA MET A 1 -23.77 26.26 -4.98
C MET A 1 -22.48 25.85 -4.28
N PHE A 2 -22.43 24.70 -3.60
CA PHE A 2 -21.20 24.18 -2.96
C PHE A 2 -21.13 22.64 -2.82
N PHE A 3 -22.10 21.87 -3.34
CA PHE A 3 -22.19 20.41 -3.12
C PHE A 3 -21.56 19.53 -4.22
N ASN A 4 -20.69 20.06 -5.09
CA ASN A 4 -20.18 19.33 -6.26
C ASN A 4 -18.64 19.25 -6.38
N LEU A 5 -17.89 19.67 -5.35
CA LEU A 5 -16.42 19.50 -5.35
C LEU A 5 -15.96 18.33 -4.46
N ASP A 6 -16.73 18.00 -3.42
CA ASP A 6 -16.40 16.90 -2.50
C ASP A 6 -16.55 15.51 -3.15
N LEU A 7 -17.45 15.37 -4.14
CA LEU A 7 -17.71 14.09 -4.83
C LEU A 7 -16.66 13.74 -5.90
N LEU A 8 -15.97 14.75 -6.47
CA LEU A 8 -14.87 14.55 -7.43
C LEU A 8 -13.55 14.16 -6.75
N LEU A 9 -13.43 14.36 -5.43
CA LEU A 9 -12.27 13.96 -4.63
C LEU A 9 -12.39 12.56 -4.00
N ALA A 10 -13.55 11.90 -4.15
CA ALA A 10 -13.83 10.59 -3.56
C ALA A 10 -13.41 9.40 -4.47
N ILE A 11 -12.50 9.60 -5.42
CA ILE A 11 -11.61 8.49 -5.80
C ILE A 11 -10.66 8.36 -4.61
N SER A 12 -11.01 7.54 -3.62
CA SER A 12 -10.14 7.28 -2.48
C SER A 12 -8.77 6.84 -3.02
N GLU A 13 -7.79 7.74 -2.93
CA GLU A 13 -6.43 7.46 -3.37
C GLU A 13 -5.95 6.24 -2.59
N CYS A 14 -5.64 5.14 -3.28
CA CYS A 14 -5.19 3.94 -2.57
C CYS A 14 -3.96 4.30 -1.75
N SER A 15 -4.06 4.09 -0.45
CA SER A 15 -2.99 4.39 0.49
C SER A 15 -2.85 3.29 1.52
N PHE A 16 -1.61 3.08 1.94
CA PHE A 16 -1.30 2.28 3.12
C PHE A 16 -1.57 3.13 4.37
N PRO A 17 -1.89 2.50 5.52
CA PRO A 17 -1.95 3.19 6.80
C PRO A 17 -0.69 4.02 7.07
N ALA A 18 -0.84 5.30 7.43
CA ALA A 18 0.28 6.23 7.62
C ALA A 18 1.34 5.74 8.62
N ARG A 19 0.94 4.96 9.64
CA ARG A 19 1.87 4.35 10.62
C ARG A 19 2.78 3.27 10.03
N TRP A 20 2.46 2.77 8.83
CA TRP A 20 3.32 1.83 8.11
C TRP A 20 4.40 2.55 7.32
N GLU A 21 4.32 3.87 7.11
CA GLU A 21 5.31 4.60 6.34
C GLU A 21 6.70 4.56 6.98
N GLY A 22 7.73 4.33 6.17
CA GLY A 22 9.12 4.26 6.60
C GLY A 22 9.86 3.03 6.09
N LYS A 23 11.02 2.77 6.71
CA LYS A 23 11.91 1.66 6.35
C LYS A 23 11.64 0.42 7.19
N TRP A 24 11.50 -0.71 6.52
CA TRP A 24 11.18 -1.99 7.14
C TRP A 24 12.21 -3.06 6.80
N PHE A 25 12.43 -3.97 7.74
CA PHE A 25 13.17 -5.19 7.50
C PHE A 25 12.24 -6.26 6.89
N GLN A 26 12.68 -6.92 5.83
CA GLN A 26 11.98 -8.07 5.26
C GLN A 26 12.92 -9.27 5.16
N SER A 27 12.52 -10.40 5.75
CA SER A 27 13.26 -11.65 5.63
C SER A 27 13.44 -12.05 4.16
N GLY A 28 14.66 -12.41 3.77
CA GLY A 28 15.01 -12.78 2.40
C GLY A 28 15.30 -11.60 1.47
N VAL A 29 15.11 -10.35 1.91
CA VAL A 29 15.50 -9.15 1.16
C VAL A 29 16.74 -8.55 1.79
N ARG A 30 17.81 -8.37 1.00
CA ARG A 30 19.09 -7.88 1.50
C ARG A 30 19.05 -6.43 1.98
N GLN A 31 18.23 -5.61 1.36
CA GLN A 31 18.06 -4.19 1.68
C GLN A 31 16.76 -3.97 2.44
N SER A 32 16.68 -2.88 3.20
CA SER A 32 15.41 -2.45 3.77
C SER A 32 14.41 -2.18 2.66
N ILE A 33 13.16 -2.59 2.88
CA ILE A 33 12.05 -2.16 2.03
C ILE A 33 11.55 -0.82 2.55
N GLU A 34 10.92 -0.04 1.69
CA GLU A 34 10.35 1.25 2.03
C GLU A 34 8.86 1.22 1.72
N ILE A 35 8.06 1.64 2.69
CA ILE A 35 6.63 1.85 2.54
C ILE A 35 6.41 3.36 2.54
N LEU A 36 5.86 3.86 1.45
CA LEU A 36 5.40 5.24 1.30
C LEU A 36 3.87 5.24 1.36
N LYS A 37 3.25 6.42 1.37
CA LYS A 37 1.78 6.57 1.35
C LYS A 37 1.06 5.62 0.40
N ASN A 38 1.55 5.44 -0.83
CA ASN A 38 0.91 4.63 -1.87
C ASN A 38 1.87 3.71 -2.63
N GLU A 39 3.07 3.44 -2.09
CA GLU A 39 4.08 2.61 -2.75
C GLU A 39 4.76 1.67 -1.74
N LEU A 40 4.89 0.40 -2.13
CA LEU A 40 5.68 -0.59 -1.42
C LEU A 40 6.88 -0.93 -2.31
N SER A 41 8.08 -0.55 -1.91
CA SER A 41 9.25 -0.49 -2.81
C SER A 41 9.58 -1.81 -3.54
N THR A 42 9.23 -2.96 -2.96
CA THR A 42 9.45 -4.28 -3.57
C THR A 42 8.30 -4.78 -4.43
N LYS A 43 7.12 -4.15 -4.37
CA LYS A 43 5.87 -4.61 -5.01
C LYS A 43 5.25 -3.61 -5.98
N GLY A 44 5.48 -2.31 -5.77
CA GLY A 44 5.03 -1.23 -6.62
C GLY A 44 3.97 -0.32 -5.98
N ARG A 45 3.30 0.46 -6.83
CA ARG A 45 2.33 1.48 -6.45
C ARG A 45 0.95 0.85 -6.21
N CYS A 46 0.23 1.32 -5.21
CA CYS A 46 -1.15 0.91 -4.99
C CYS A 46 -2.13 1.62 -5.95
N LEU A 47 -3.01 0.82 -6.54
CA LEU A 47 -4.09 1.25 -7.42
C LEU A 47 -5.44 1.27 -6.72
N HIS A 48 -5.68 0.30 -5.84
CA HIS A 48 -6.96 0.12 -5.17
C HIS A 48 -6.77 -0.66 -3.86
N ASN A 49 -7.60 -0.39 -2.86
CA ASN A 49 -7.63 -1.16 -1.64
C ASN A 49 -9.06 -1.37 -1.14
N GLU A 50 -9.28 -2.54 -0.54
CA GLU A 50 -10.52 -2.91 0.14
C GLU A 50 -10.15 -3.62 1.44
N GLY A 51 -10.34 -2.94 2.59
CA GLY A 51 -9.95 -3.46 3.89
C GLY A 51 -8.43 -3.71 3.98
N ASP A 52 -8.04 -4.97 4.11
CA ASP A 52 -6.65 -5.43 4.20
C ASP A 52 -6.07 -5.90 2.87
N LYS A 53 -6.80 -5.72 1.76
CA LYS A 53 -6.40 -6.13 0.40
C LYS A 53 -5.96 -4.92 -0.41
N PHE A 54 -4.84 -5.05 -1.11
CA PHE A 54 -4.22 -3.99 -1.90
C PHE A 54 -3.87 -4.50 -3.30
N LEU A 55 -4.35 -3.82 -4.33
CA LEU A 55 -3.96 -4.05 -5.72
C LEU A 55 -2.74 -3.19 -6.05
N LEU A 56 -1.58 -3.83 -6.23
CA LEU A 56 -0.30 -3.17 -6.50
C LEU A 56 0.12 -3.38 -7.96
N VAL A 57 0.80 -2.39 -8.53
CA VAL A 57 1.39 -2.46 -9.87
C VAL A 57 2.84 -2.02 -9.85
N ASP A 58 3.73 -2.84 -10.40
CA ASP A 58 5.15 -2.47 -10.59
C ASP A 58 5.39 -1.75 -11.92
N GLN A 59 6.63 -1.30 -12.13
CA GLN A 59 7.05 -0.58 -13.35
C GLN A 59 6.91 -1.42 -14.63
N LYS A 60 6.86 -2.76 -14.50
CA LYS A 60 6.68 -3.69 -15.63
C LYS A 60 5.20 -4.01 -15.88
N SER A 61 4.28 -3.26 -15.28
CA SER A 61 2.84 -3.49 -15.36
C SER A 61 2.44 -4.88 -14.83
N CYS A 62 3.17 -5.43 -13.86
CA CYS A 62 2.76 -6.64 -13.17
C CYS A 62 1.81 -6.28 -12.02
N TYR A 63 0.58 -6.81 -12.10
CA TYR A 63 -0.47 -6.58 -11.12
C TYR A 63 -0.45 -7.70 -10.07
N ARG A 64 -0.48 -7.33 -8.79
CA ARG A 64 -0.49 -8.27 -7.66
C ARG A 64 -1.55 -7.84 -6.66
N CYS A 65 -2.34 -8.79 -6.18
CA CYS A 65 -3.23 -8.57 -5.04
C CYS A 65 -2.49 -9.01 -3.78
N VAL A 66 -2.28 -8.09 -2.85
CA VAL A 66 -1.55 -8.35 -1.61
C VAL A 66 -2.52 -8.19 -0.45
N VAL A 67 -2.58 -9.19 0.43
CA VAL A 67 -3.31 -9.08 1.70
C VAL A 67 -2.29 -8.75 2.80
N ILE A 68 -2.41 -7.59 3.45
CA ILE A 68 -1.47 -7.11 4.46
C ILE A 68 -2.19 -6.98 5.80
N HIS A 69 -1.74 -7.75 6.78
CA HIS A 69 -2.23 -7.69 8.15
C HIS A 69 -1.17 -7.10 9.09
N GLU A 70 -1.56 -6.13 9.91
CA GLU A 70 -0.75 -5.68 11.04
C GLU A 70 -0.96 -6.64 12.21
N LYS A 71 0.06 -7.43 12.53
CA LYS A 71 0.04 -8.35 13.69
C LYS A 71 0.48 -7.66 14.97
N HIS A 72 1.33 -6.65 14.84
CA HIS A 72 1.85 -5.79 15.90
C HIS A 72 2.26 -4.45 15.26
N PRO A 73 2.34 -3.32 16.00
CA PRO A 73 2.82 -2.04 15.45
C PRO A 73 4.15 -2.09 14.68
N ASN A 74 5.00 -3.07 14.98
CA ASN A 74 6.31 -3.29 14.33
C ASN A 74 6.37 -4.60 13.53
N VAL A 75 5.23 -5.27 13.30
CA VAL A 75 5.16 -6.54 12.57
C VAL A 75 4.00 -6.50 11.59
N LEU A 76 4.33 -6.34 10.31
CA LEU A 76 3.42 -6.54 9.19
C LEU A 76 3.64 -7.93 8.62
N GLN A 77 2.53 -8.63 8.38
CA GLN A 77 2.52 -9.91 7.67
C GLN A 77 1.72 -9.73 6.39
N TYR A 78 2.28 -10.16 5.27
CA TYR A 78 1.56 -10.12 4.00
C TYR A 78 1.67 -11.43 3.23
N LYS A 79 0.71 -11.65 2.34
CA LYS A 79 0.67 -12.74 1.36
C LYS A 79 0.22 -12.22 0.00
N GLU A 80 0.68 -12.87 -1.06
CA GLU A 80 0.30 -12.64 -2.46
C GLU A 80 -0.45 -13.83 -3.02
#